data_AF-A0A2J0L1T6-F1
#
_entry.id   AF-A0A2J0L1T6-F1
#
_cell.length_a   1.000
_cell.length_b   1.000
_cell.length_c   1.000
_cell.angle_alpha   90.00
_cell.angle_beta   90.00
_cell.angle_gamma   90.00
#
_symmetry.space_group_name_H-M   'P 1'
#
loop_
_entity.id
_entity.type
_entity.pdbx_description
1 polymer ?
#
loop_
_entity_poly.entity_id
_entity_poly.type
_entity_poly.pdbx_seq_one_letter_code
_entity_poly.pdbx_strand_id
1 'polypeptide(L)'
;MNIDKLIENGEKLPSAAKVLAVSSYKQFINKYPIIEKIKPEHWDFVLTIAGIFVAVSQLNHENIPEQDKNAILDTVTSAAIEIYPNSIEACEDCRNFVDRTYNELAREKEYKDNSKFLFSDSLGSWMVWNLFGHASSNEDERNLIRILGGFLAHSFISWWK
;
A
#
# COMPACT_ATOMS: atom_id res chain seq x y z
N MET A 1 6.79 -4.06 -23.84
CA MET A 1 7.15 -3.08 -22.79
C MET A 1 8.66 -2.93 -22.81
N ASN A 2 9.20 -1.72 -22.69
CA ASN A 2 10.67 -1.54 -22.65
C ASN A 2 11.15 -1.78 -21.21
N ILE A 3 12.02 -2.77 -21.00
CA ILE A 3 12.54 -3.14 -19.69
C ILE A 3 13.28 -1.99 -19.00
N ASP A 4 14.07 -1.21 -19.75
CA ASP A 4 14.83 -0.08 -19.18
C ASP A 4 13.91 0.94 -18.52
N LYS A 5 12.75 1.19 -19.14
CA LYS A 5 11.72 2.08 -18.59
C LYS A 5 11.08 1.50 -17.32
N LEU A 6 10.91 0.19 -17.24
CA LEU A 6 10.33 -0.46 -16.07
C LEU A 6 11.31 -0.46 -14.89
N ILE A 7 12.60 -0.64 -15.16
CA ILE A 7 13.67 -0.48 -14.17
C ILE A 7 13.68 0.96 -13.65
N GLU A 8 13.66 1.97 -14.53
CA GLU A 8 13.57 3.38 -14.15
C GLU A 8 12.32 3.67 -13.30
N ASN A 9 11.18 3.07 -13.64
CA ASN A 9 9.96 3.16 -12.84
C ASN A 9 10.11 2.44 -11.48
N GLY A 10 10.85 1.35 -11.41
CA GLY A 10 11.17 0.64 -10.17
C GLY A 10 12.00 1.51 -9.21
N GLU A 11 13.03 2.19 -9.72
CA GLU A 11 13.86 3.11 -8.94
C GLU A 11 13.02 4.26 -8.34
N LYS A 12 12.07 4.79 -9.12
CA LYS A 12 11.25 5.94 -8.72
C LYS A 12 10.12 5.59 -7.77
N LEU A 13 9.67 4.35 -7.74
CA LEU A 13 8.47 3.92 -7.02
C LEU A 13 8.50 4.29 -5.52
N PRO A 14 9.53 3.93 -4.73
CA PRO A 14 9.56 4.26 -3.30
C PRO A 14 9.51 5.77 -3.04
N SER A 15 10.22 6.56 -3.84
CA SER A 15 10.22 8.02 -3.73
C SER A 15 8.84 8.62 -4.09
N ALA A 16 8.19 8.10 -5.13
CA ALA A 16 6.85 8.54 -5.52
C ALA A 16 5.80 8.20 -4.44
N ALA A 17 5.87 7.01 -3.87
CA ALA A 17 5.03 6.59 -2.74
C ALA A 17 5.21 7.51 -1.52
N LYS A 18 6.45 7.84 -1.17
CA LYS A 18 6.77 8.80 -0.11
C LYS A 18 6.22 10.20 -0.36
N VAL A 19 6.42 10.74 -1.58
CA VAL A 19 5.88 12.05 -1.93
C VAL A 19 4.36 12.08 -1.80
N LEU A 20 3.67 11.03 -2.24
CA LEU A 20 2.22 10.93 -2.07
C LEU A 20 1.81 10.84 -0.59
N ALA A 21 2.51 10.04 0.21
CA ALA A 21 2.26 9.89 1.64
C ALA A 21 2.39 11.22 2.39
N VAL A 22 3.52 11.92 2.21
CA VAL A 22 3.79 13.21 2.86
C VAL A 22 2.80 14.29 2.40
N SER A 23 2.54 14.39 1.09
CA SER A 23 1.67 15.44 0.55
C SER A 23 0.19 15.26 0.94
N SER A 24 -0.26 14.03 1.12
CA SER A 24 -1.65 13.72 1.49
C SER A 24 -1.97 13.97 2.96
N TYR A 25 -0.97 13.97 3.85
CA TYR A 25 -1.18 14.02 5.31
C TYR A 25 -2.08 15.17 5.78
N LYS A 26 -1.79 16.41 5.37
CA LYS A 26 -2.59 17.58 5.76
C LYS A 26 -4.04 17.50 5.28
N GLN A 27 -4.26 17.00 4.07
CA GLN A 27 -5.60 16.85 3.51
C GLN A 27 -6.40 15.82 4.33
N PHE A 28 -5.75 14.72 4.72
CA PHE A 28 -6.36 13.67 5.52
C PHE A 28 -6.68 14.12 6.94
N ILE A 29 -5.80 14.87 7.60
CA ILE A 29 -6.10 15.49 8.90
C ILE A 29 -7.35 16.37 8.82
N ASN A 30 -7.40 17.28 7.85
CA ASN A 30 -8.51 18.22 7.71
C ASN A 30 -9.86 17.52 7.53
N LYS A 31 -9.86 16.32 6.93
CA LYS A 31 -11.06 15.53 6.67
C LYS A 31 -11.38 14.52 7.78
N TYR A 32 -10.36 13.96 8.42
CA TYR A 32 -10.46 12.93 9.43
C TYR A 32 -9.59 13.30 10.65
N PRO A 33 -10.13 14.10 11.60
CA PRO A 33 -9.35 14.62 12.73
C PRO A 33 -8.72 13.54 13.62
N ILE A 34 -9.22 12.31 13.60
CA ILE A 34 -8.60 11.18 14.30
C ILE A 34 -7.14 10.94 13.89
N ILE A 35 -6.75 11.36 12.69
CA ILE A 35 -5.39 11.27 12.16
C ILE A 35 -4.42 12.24 12.85
N GLU A 36 -4.91 13.31 13.49
CA GLU A 36 -4.05 14.26 14.22
C GLU A 36 -3.22 13.61 15.32
N LYS A 37 -3.66 12.46 15.83
CA LYS A 37 -2.95 11.67 16.86
C LYS A 37 -1.76 10.88 16.29
N ILE A 38 -1.70 10.72 14.97
CA ILE A 38 -0.66 9.96 14.28
C ILE A 38 0.51 10.89 13.98
N LYS A 39 1.73 10.48 14.34
CA LYS A 39 2.94 11.23 13.99
C LYS A 39 3.15 11.28 12.47
N PRO A 40 3.54 12.42 11.88
CA PRO A 40 3.74 12.54 10.44
C PRO A 40 4.70 11.50 9.86
N GLU A 41 5.77 11.16 10.59
CA GLU A 41 6.77 10.19 10.14
C GLU A 41 6.22 8.77 10.12
N HIS A 42 5.32 8.44 11.05
CA HIS A 42 4.65 7.14 11.10
C HIS A 42 3.61 7.01 9.98
N TRP A 43 2.86 8.08 9.72
CA TRP A 43 1.98 8.19 8.58
C TRP A 43 2.73 7.99 7.26
N ASP A 44 3.82 8.74 7.07
CA ASP A 44 4.69 8.67 5.90
C ASP A 44 5.18 7.24 5.66
N PHE A 45 5.73 6.60 6.69
CA PHE A 45 6.22 5.23 6.60
C PHE A 45 5.11 4.25 6.19
N VAL A 46 3.98 4.20 6.92
CA VAL A 46 2.92 3.23 6.65
C VAL A 46 2.35 3.39 5.25
N LEU A 47 2.07 4.62 4.82
CA LEU A 47 1.51 4.86 3.49
C LEU A 47 2.52 4.58 2.38
N THR A 48 3.80 4.87 2.60
CA THR A 48 4.85 4.56 1.61
C THR A 48 4.95 3.05 1.39
N ILE A 49 5.03 2.26 2.46
CA ILE A 49 5.09 0.79 2.38
C ILE A 49 3.86 0.23 1.69
N ALA A 50 2.65 0.69 2.06
CA ALA A 50 1.42 0.26 1.41
C ALA A 50 1.42 0.61 -0.09
N GLY A 51 1.91 1.79 -0.49
CA GLY A 51 2.00 2.18 -1.90
C GLY A 51 2.96 1.30 -2.70
N ILE A 52 4.15 1.03 -2.15
CA ILE A 52 5.12 0.09 -2.74
C ILE A 52 4.49 -1.29 -2.89
N PHE A 53 3.85 -1.79 -1.84
CA PHE A 53 3.19 -3.10 -1.85
C PHE A 53 2.13 -3.20 -2.96
N VAL A 54 1.27 -2.19 -3.13
CA VAL A 54 0.27 -2.17 -4.22
C VAL A 54 0.92 -2.33 -5.59
N ALA A 55 1.95 -1.52 -5.88
CA ALA A 55 2.65 -1.59 -7.16
C ALA A 55 3.33 -2.95 -7.34
N VAL A 56 4.05 -3.45 -6.33
CA VAL A 56 4.71 -4.76 -6.36
C VAL A 56 3.72 -5.91 -6.58
N SER A 57 2.56 -5.90 -5.90
CA SER A 57 1.49 -6.88 -6.12
C SER A 57 0.95 -6.85 -7.55
N GLN A 58 0.88 -5.67 -8.17
CA GLN A 58 0.44 -5.53 -9.55
C GLN A 58 1.47 -6.07 -10.55
N LEU A 59 2.77 -6.00 -10.25
CA LEU A 59 3.83 -6.49 -11.14
C LEU A 59 3.61 -7.97 -11.52
N ASN A 60 3.11 -8.77 -10.59
CA ASN A 60 2.81 -10.19 -10.82
C ASN A 60 1.73 -10.41 -11.89
N HIS A 61 0.83 -9.45 -12.07
CA HIS A 61 -0.27 -9.49 -13.05
C HIS A 61 0.12 -8.90 -14.41
N GLU A 62 1.30 -8.29 -14.53
CA GLU A 62 1.80 -7.77 -15.80
C GLU A 62 2.40 -8.89 -16.66
N ASN A 63 2.26 -8.75 -17.98
CA ASN A 63 2.81 -9.67 -18.97
C ASN A 63 4.31 -9.37 -19.21
N ILE A 64 5.11 -9.56 -18.16
CA ILE A 64 6.57 -9.35 -18.12
C ILE A 64 7.23 -10.71 -17.85
N PRO A 65 8.36 -11.05 -18.52
CA PRO A 65 9.13 -12.25 -18.20
C PRO A 65 9.58 -12.27 -16.73
N GLU A 66 9.63 -13.45 -16.11
CA GLU A 66 9.98 -13.58 -14.70
C GLU A 66 11.37 -13.01 -14.35
N GLN A 67 12.34 -13.19 -15.25
CA GLN A 67 13.68 -12.62 -15.09
C GLN A 67 13.65 -11.09 -15.01
N ASP A 68 12.83 -10.46 -15.84
CA ASP A 68 12.66 -9.01 -15.86
C ASP A 68 11.90 -8.52 -14.62
N LYS A 69 10.88 -9.27 -14.16
CA LYS A 69 10.19 -8.99 -12.89
C LYS A 69 11.16 -9.00 -11.72
N ASN A 70 12.04 -9.99 -11.63
CA ASN A 70 13.04 -10.07 -10.57
C ASN A 70 14.00 -8.88 -10.60
N ALA A 71 14.50 -8.49 -11.77
CA ALA A 71 15.35 -7.31 -11.90
C ALA A 71 14.64 -6.01 -11.43
N ILE A 72 13.35 -5.87 -11.76
CA ILE A 72 12.52 -4.74 -11.29
C ILE A 72 12.35 -4.79 -9.77
N LEU A 73 12.06 -5.97 -9.20
CA LEU A 73 11.89 -6.14 -7.75
C LEU A 73 13.18 -5.86 -6.98
N ASP A 74 14.33 -6.31 -7.48
CA ASP A 74 15.64 -6.01 -6.90
C ASP A 74 15.87 -4.49 -6.86
N THR A 75 15.55 -3.82 -7.97
CA THR A 75 15.67 -2.36 -8.10
C THR A 75 14.75 -1.62 -7.12
N VAL A 76 13.48 -2.00 -7.04
CA VAL A 76 12.51 -1.43 -6.08
C VAL A 76 12.99 -1.66 -4.65
N THR A 77 13.52 -2.85 -4.36
CA THR A 77 14.00 -3.21 -3.03
C THR A 77 15.20 -2.37 -2.62
N SER A 78 16.22 -2.24 -3.48
CA SER A 78 17.36 -1.37 -3.22
C SER A 78 16.93 0.08 -2.97
N ALA A 79 16.08 0.64 -3.84
CA ALA A 79 15.58 2.01 -3.67
C ALA A 79 14.72 2.19 -2.40
N ALA A 80 13.97 1.18 -1.98
CA ALA A 80 13.17 1.24 -0.76
C ALA A 80 14.03 1.24 0.50
N ILE A 81 15.08 0.41 0.54
CA ILE A 81 16.02 0.32 1.67
C ILE A 81 16.75 1.65 1.90
N GLU A 82 17.10 2.36 0.83
CA GLU A 82 17.73 3.68 0.93
C GLU A 82 16.84 4.71 1.64
N ILE A 83 15.52 4.60 1.50
CA ILE A 83 14.56 5.50 2.16
C ILE A 83 14.22 5.00 3.57
N TYR A 84 13.94 3.70 3.71
CA TYR A 84 13.58 3.04 4.96
C TYR A 84 14.30 1.70 5.07
N PRO A 85 15.32 1.58 5.95
CA PRO A 85 16.10 0.35 6.07
C PRO A 85 15.30 -0.92 6.41
N ASN A 86 14.13 -0.76 7.03
CA ASN A 86 13.20 -1.83 7.41
C ASN A 86 12.06 -2.04 6.40
N SER A 87 12.20 -1.56 5.16
CA SER A 87 11.13 -1.63 4.15
C SER A 87 10.79 -3.06 3.75
N ILE A 88 11.77 -3.97 3.75
CA ILE A 88 11.56 -5.38 3.38
C ILE A 88 10.61 -6.02 4.40
N GLU A 89 10.95 -5.96 5.68
CA GLU A 89 10.16 -6.56 6.74
C GLU A 89 8.75 -5.97 6.80
N ALA A 90 8.62 -4.66 6.55
CA ALA A 90 7.32 -3.99 6.53
C ALA A 90 6.46 -4.38 5.32
N CYS A 91 7.06 -4.55 4.13
CA CYS A 91 6.36 -5.06 2.96
C CYS A 91 5.92 -6.50 3.14
N GLU A 92 6.75 -7.35 3.78
CA GLU A 92 6.37 -8.73 4.11
C GLU A 92 5.24 -8.79 5.13
N ASP A 93 5.28 -7.97 6.19
CA ASP A 93 4.19 -7.84 7.15
C ASP A 93 2.89 -7.39 6.45
N CYS A 94 2.97 -6.36 5.59
CA CYS A 94 1.85 -5.89 4.79
C CYS A 94 1.26 -7.01 3.93
N ARG A 95 2.09 -7.74 3.20
CA ARG A 95 1.66 -8.88 2.38
C ARG A 95 0.94 -9.94 3.21
N ASN A 96 1.56 -10.40 4.30
CA ASN A 96 1.03 -11.47 5.13
C ASN A 96 -0.31 -11.06 5.77
N PHE A 97 -0.43 -9.80 6.22
CA PHE A 97 -1.67 -9.27 6.75
C PHE A 97 -2.75 -9.21 5.67
N VAL A 98 -2.44 -8.60 4.52
CA VAL A 98 -3.39 -8.41 3.42
C VAL A 98 -3.89 -9.75 2.90
N ASP A 99 -3.02 -10.74 2.71
CA ASP A 99 -3.40 -12.08 2.23
C ASP A 99 -4.34 -12.77 3.22
N ARG A 100 -4.05 -12.70 4.53
CA ARG A 100 -4.94 -13.26 5.57
C ARG A 100 -6.30 -12.56 5.58
N THR A 101 -6.29 -11.23 5.66
CA THR A 101 -7.51 -10.42 5.74
C THR A 101 -8.34 -10.55 4.46
N TYR A 102 -7.72 -10.62 3.29
CA TYR A 102 -8.42 -10.84 2.02
C TYR A 102 -9.22 -12.14 2.05
N ASN A 103 -8.59 -13.24 2.51
CA ASN A 103 -9.24 -14.54 2.60
C ASN A 103 -10.40 -14.56 3.61
N GLU A 104 -10.30 -13.80 4.69
CA GLU A 104 -11.37 -13.62 5.67
C GLU A 104 -12.52 -12.82 5.08
N LEU A 105 -12.24 -11.64 4.51
CA LEU A 105 -13.24 -10.76 3.90
C LEU A 105 -13.93 -11.44 2.71
N ALA A 106 -13.23 -12.26 1.92
CA ALA A 106 -13.83 -12.97 0.79
C ALA A 106 -14.93 -13.98 1.21
N ARG A 107 -14.98 -14.38 2.48
CA ARG A 107 -16.02 -15.29 3.02
C ARG A 107 -17.26 -14.54 3.49
N GLU A 108 -17.13 -13.24 3.77
CA GLU A 108 -18.20 -12.36 4.21
C GLU A 108 -19.24 -12.16 3.10
N LYS A 109 -20.52 -12.09 3.46
CA LYS A 109 -21.60 -11.91 2.47
C LYS A 109 -21.48 -10.58 1.72
N GLU A 110 -21.05 -9.53 2.40
CA GLU A 110 -20.90 -8.18 1.83
C GLU A 110 -19.98 -8.15 0.61
N TYR A 111 -18.89 -8.92 0.64
CA TYR A 111 -17.89 -8.94 -0.42
C TYR A 111 -18.18 -9.94 -1.53
N LYS A 112 -19.17 -10.84 -1.38
CA LYS A 112 -19.64 -11.67 -2.49
C LYS A 112 -20.24 -10.81 -3.60
N ASP A 113 -20.97 -9.76 -3.21
CA ASP A 113 -21.60 -8.83 -4.14
C ASP A 113 -20.68 -7.63 -4.48
N ASN A 114 -19.59 -7.43 -3.72
CA ASN A 114 -18.70 -6.28 -3.82
C ASN A 114 -17.19 -6.63 -3.84
N SER A 115 -16.82 -7.70 -4.54
CA SER A 115 -15.44 -8.22 -4.57
C SER A 115 -14.38 -7.19 -4.99
N LYS A 116 -14.76 -6.16 -5.75
CA LYS A 116 -13.89 -5.06 -6.17
C LYS A 116 -13.24 -4.28 -5.02
N PHE A 117 -13.79 -4.34 -3.81
CA PHE A 117 -13.23 -3.65 -2.64
C PHE A 117 -12.38 -4.55 -1.75
N LEU A 118 -12.31 -5.86 -2.02
CA LEU A 118 -11.59 -6.82 -1.16
C LEU A 118 -10.13 -6.41 -0.96
N PHE A 119 -9.41 -6.15 -2.04
CA PHE A 119 -8.00 -5.78 -1.95
C PHE A 119 -7.80 -4.44 -1.22
N SER A 120 -8.58 -3.42 -1.57
CA SER A 120 -8.47 -2.11 -0.93
C SER A 120 -8.79 -2.18 0.56
N ASP A 121 -9.77 -2.97 0.98
CA ASP A 121 -10.15 -3.04 2.39
C ASP A 121 -9.18 -3.87 3.23
N SER A 122 -8.61 -4.93 2.65
CA SER A 122 -7.51 -5.65 3.29
C SER A 122 -6.29 -4.75 3.50
N LEU A 123 -5.93 -3.98 2.47
CA LEU A 123 -4.82 -3.01 2.55
C LEU A 123 -5.12 -1.91 3.58
N GLY A 124 -6.30 -1.30 3.51
CA GLY A 124 -6.72 -0.27 4.45
C GLY A 124 -6.76 -0.76 5.90
N SER A 125 -7.12 -2.03 6.11
CA SER A 125 -7.11 -2.67 7.44
C SER A 125 -5.69 -2.76 7.99
N TRP A 126 -4.71 -3.16 7.17
CA TRP A 126 -3.30 -3.17 7.58
C TRP A 126 -2.80 -1.77 7.93
N MET A 127 -3.18 -0.77 7.13
CA MET A 127 -2.79 0.62 7.38
C MET A 127 -3.37 1.14 8.70
N VAL A 128 -4.68 1.01 8.91
CA VAL A 128 -5.33 1.44 10.16
C VAL A 128 -4.74 0.70 11.36
N TRP A 129 -4.51 -0.61 11.25
CA TRP A 129 -3.85 -1.39 12.29
C TRP A 129 -2.48 -0.81 12.66
N ASN A 130 -1.63 -0.54 11.67
CA ASN A 130 -0.29 -0.02 11.91
C ASN A 130 -0.30 1.42 12.41
N LEU A 131 -1.22 2.27 11.94
CA LEU A 131 -1.31 3.66 12.35
C LEU A 131 -1.78 3.82 13.80
N PHE A 132 -2.73 3.01 14.25
CA PHE A 132 -3.32 3.11 15.59
C PHE A 132 -2.78 2.07 16.59
N GLY A 133 -2.12 1.02 16.11
CA GLY A 133 -1.54 -0.04 16.94
C GLY A 133 -2.58 -1.06 17.43
N HIS A 134 -3.79 -1.08 16.87
CA HIS A 134 -4.85 -2.01 17.22
C HIS A 134 -5.87 -2.18 16.09
N ALA A 135 -6.72 -3.20 16.19
CA ALA A 135 -7.86 -3.38 15.29
C ALA A 135 -8.80 -2.16 15.34
N SER A 136 -9.45 -1.84 14.23
CA SER A 136 -10.43 -0.74 14.18
C SER A 136 -11.54 -0.94 15.20
N SER A 137 -11.68 0.00 16.12
CA SER A 137 -12.57 -0.11 17.28
C SER A 137 -13.82 0.76 17.13
N ASN A 138 -13.66 1.94 16.52
CA ASN A 138 -14.72 2.93 16.32
C ASN A 138 -15.08 3.10 14.84
N GLU A 139 -16.15 3.86 14.60
CA GLU A 139 -16.67 4.09 13.25
C GLU A 139 -15.71 4.90 12.38
N ASP A 140 -15.00 5.87 12.95
CA ASP A 140 -14.03 6.69 12.22
C ASP A 140 -12.86 5.85 11.70
N GLU A 141 -12.29 4.98 12.52
CA GLU A 141 -11.25 4.02 12.13
C GLU A 141 -11.74 3.05 11.05
N ARG A 142 -12.99 2.55 11.17
CA ARG A 142 -13.59 1.68 10.15
C ARG A 142 -13.79 2.42 8.82
N ASN A 143 -14.22 3.68 8.86
CA ASN A 143 -14.36 4.51 7.67
C ASN A 143 -13.00 4.77 7.00
N LEU A 144 -11.93 4.92 7.79
CA LEU A 144 -10.58 5.12 7.26
C LEU A 144 -10.06 3.93 6.46
N ILE A 145 -10.45 2.69 6.80
CA ILE A 145 -10.03 1.48 6.06
C ILE A 145 -10.33 1.64 4.57
N ARG A 146 -11.60 1.86 4.22
CA ARG A 146 -12.04 1.95 2.82
C ARG A 146 -11.39 3.14 2.10
N ILE A 147 -11.22 4.26 2.81
CA ILE A 147 -10.69 5.50 2.22
C ILE A 147 -9.20 5.38 1.94
N LEU A 148 -8.41 4.94 2.92
CA LEU A 148 -6.96 4.81 2.78
C LEU A 148 -6.60 3.71 1.79
N GLY A 149 -7.25 2.55 1.91
CA GLY A 149 -7.07 1.44 0.99
C GLY A 149 -7.42 1.81 -0.44
N GLY A 150 -8.58 2.44 -0.66
CA GLY A 150 -8.99 2.91 -1.98
C GLY A 150 -8.06 3.99 -2.55
N PHE A 151 -7.61 4.92 -1.72
CA PHE A 151 -6.68 5.99 -2.10
C PHE A 151 -5.36 5.42 -2.64
N LEU A 152 -4.72 4.50 -1.93
CA LEU A 152 -3.44 3.93 -2.37
C LEU A 152 -3.61 2.93 -3.50
N ALA A 153 -4.64 2.08 -3.46
CA ALA A 153 -4.93 1.17 -4.56
C ALA A 153 -5.11 1.94 -5.87
N HIS A 154 -5.92 3.01 -5.87
CA HIS A 154 -6.12 3.81 -7.08
C HIS A 154 -4.84 4.52 -7.55
N SER A 155 -3.99 4.95 -6.62
CA SER A 155 -2.76 5.69 -6.94
C SER A 155 -1.67 4.83 -7.58
N PHE A 156 -1.61 3.53 -7.24
CA PHE A 156 -0.49 2.66 -7.63
C PHE A 156 -0.86 1.42 -8.45
N ILE A 157 -2.14 1.06 -8.60
CA ILE A 157 -2.55 -0.14 -9.36
C ILE A 157 -2.21 -0.07 -10.86
N SER A 158 -1.89 1.11 -11.38
CA SER A 158 -1.48 1.30 -12.78
C SER A 158 -0.01 1.69 -12.93
N TRP A 159 0.82 1.52 -11.89
CA TRP A 159 2.20 2.00 -11.89
C TRP A 159 3.05 1.46 -13.05
N TRP A 160 2.82 0.22 -13.45
CA TRP A 160 3.60 -0.45 -14.51
C TRP A 160 3.05 -0.26 -15.93
N LYS A 161 1.97 0.50 -16.10
CA LYS A 161 1.29 0.69 -17.38
C LYS A 161 1.78 1.91 -18.15
#